data_AF-A0A0D2HA67-F1
#
_entry.id   AF-A0A0D2HA67-F1
#
_cell.length_a   1.000
_cell.length_b   1.000
_cell.length_c   1.000
_cell.angle_alpha   90.00
_cell.angle_beta   90.00
_cell.angle_gamma   90.00
#
_symmetry.space_group_name_H-M   'P 1'
#
loop_
_entity.id
_entity.type
_entity.pdbx_description
1 polymer ?
#
loop_
_entity_poly.entity_id
_entity_poly.type
_entity_poly.pdbx_seq_one_letter_code
_entity_poly.pdbx_strand_id
1 'polypeptide(L)'
;MELSVRLWKSLPHSKGPLVSGPARGPVILDAKGNLVWMENDKFEQAMNLMFEWRATDRIRMSDVFSSPSRKDGHGKSKKDAFDFFHVNSVDKTDTGDYIISARYMHAIVCISSKTGDILWQLGGKNNNFEDVNGATDFAWQHHVTWQGNNTISLFDNHANNVFHSPSKHSKDKILNVSQGSVQMIPESGNVLVGFGNSPTFVEYSADGKVLCKAHFAPHLLYEIIEFGFVKSYRVFKKPWVGRPKTIPDVKVKGRKVYVSWNGATEVTGWRLETTRALEAKDHEFATTQALKRDGFETSFALYKNEKYVRIAALDARE
;
A
#
# COMPACT_ATOMS: atom_id res chain seq x y z
N MET A 1 26.26 5.71 -12.42
CA MET A 1 25.50 6.00 -11.19
C MET A 1 25.35 4.68 -10.46
N GLU A 2 25.42 4.68 -9.14
CA GLU A 2 25.25 3.45 -8.34
C GLU A 2 23.78 3.28 -7.97
N LEU A 3 23.28 2.05 -8.01
CA LEU A 3 21.94 1.69 -7.58
C LEU A 3 22.06 0.71 -6.42
N SER A 4 21.85 1.21 -5.21
CA SER A 4 22.05 0.48 -3.95
C SER A 4 20.74 0.29 -3.18
N VAL A 5 20.42 -0.95 -2.80
CA VAL A 5 19.41 -1.24 -1.76
C VAL A 5 20.09 -1.04 -0.40
N ARG A 6 19.51 -0.19 0.45
CA ARG A 6 20.01 0.14 1.79
C ARG A 6 18.92 -0.12 2.82
N LEU A 7 19.18 -0.99 3.79
CA LEU A 7 18.22 -1.34 4.83
C LEU A 7 18.67 -0.83 6.19
N TRP A 8 17.71 -0.25 6.90
CA TRP A 8 17.93 0.51 8.12
C TRP A 8 17.06 -0.03 9.25
N LYS A 9 17.60 -0.08 10.46
CA LYS A 9 16.84 -0.41 11.68
C LYS A 9 16.73 0.82 12.55
N SER A 10 15.51 1.16 12.98
CA SER A 10 15.26 2.23 13.96
C SER A 10 15.77 1.85 15.34
N LEU A 11 16.26 2.84 16.10
CA LEU A 11 16.58 2.68 17.53
C LEU A 11 15.35 2.99 18.40
N PRO A 12 15.23 2.41 19.62
CA PRO A 12 13.95 2.39 20.35
C PRO A 12 13.42 3.73 20.87
N HIS A 13 14.22 4.81 20.87
CA HIS A 13 13.92 6.05 21.62
C HIS A 13 14.08 7.36 20.83
N SER A 14 14.51 7.30 19.57
CA SER A 14 14.89 8.51 18.83
C SER A 14 13.70 9.40 18.44
N LYS A 15 13.85 10.70 18.69
CA LYS A 15 13.24 11.88 18.03
C LYS A 15 14.21 13.08 18.30
N GLY A 16 14.39 14.16 17.48
CA GLY A 16 15.24 15.33 17.90
C GLY A 16 15.21 16.77 17.23
N PRO A 17 14.34 17.77 17.59
CA PRO A 17 13.79 18.97 16.89
C PRO A 17 14.49 19.73 15.74
N LEU A 18 13.98 20.96 15.54
CA LEU A 18 14.62 21.99 14.75
C LEU A 18 16.08 22.21 15.17
N VAL A 19 16.93 22.14 14.16
CA VAL A 19 18.37 22.39 14.21
C VAL A 19 18.67 23.70 13.48
N SER A 20 19.64 24.44 13.99
CA SER A 20 20.47 25.34 13.17
C SER A 20 21.94 24.93 13.30
N GLY A 21 22.71 25.04 12.21
CA GLY A 21 24.13 24.67 12.16
C GLY A 21 24.45 23.41 11.35
N PRO A 22 25.75 23.15 11.07
CA PRO A 22 26.18 22.18 10.05
C PRO A 22 26.51 20.78 10.61
N ALA A 23 25.49 19.97 10.91
CA ALA A 23 25.65 18.54 11.21
C ALA A 23 24.71 17.68 10.34
N ARG A 24 25.19 16.52 9.86
CA ARG A 24 24.50 15.70 8.84
C ARG A 24 24.18 14.29 9.34
N GLY A 25 23.08 14.17 10.09
CA GLY A 25 22.38 12.89 10.24
C GLY A 25 21.56 12.53 8.98
N PRO A 26 21.01 11.31 8.87
CA PRO A 26 20.08 10.96 7.80
C PRO A 26 18.75 11.70 7.99
N VAL A 27 18.47 12.68 7.13
CA VAL A 27 17.27 13.52 7.23
C VAL A 27 16.11 12.90 6.45
N ILE A 28 14.99 12.61 7.12
CA ILE A 28 13.74 12.22 6.46
C ILE A 28 13.06 13.49 5.95
N LEU A 29 13.04 13.64 4.63
CA LEU A 29 12.39 14.75 3.93
C LEU A 29 11.13 14.29 3.19
N ASP A 30 10.15 15.18 3.04
CA ASP A 30 9.01 14.96 2.16
C ASP A 30 9.40 15.09 0.67
N ALA A 31 8.44 14.84 -0.23
CA ALA A 31 8.65 14.96 -1.68
C ALA A 31 8.95 16.39 -2.19
N LYS A 32 8.98 17.40 -1.31
CA LYS A 32 9.34 18.80 -1.59
C LYS A 32 10.64 19.23 -0.90
N GLY A 33 11.24 18.38 -0.05
CA GLY A 33 12.44 18.69 0.71
C GLY A 33 12.20 19.24 2.13
N ASN A 34 10.97 19.16 2.67
CA ASN A 34 10.66 19.60 4.03
C ASN A 34 11.01 18.51 5.06
N LEU A 35 11.56 18.90 6.22
CA LEU A 35 11.81 17.98 7.35
C LEU A 35 10.48 17.40 7.88
N VAL A 36 10.39 16.07 7.97
CA VAL A 36 9.12 15.38 8.32
C VAL A 36 8.89 15.24 9.83
N TRP A 37 9.94 15.16 10.66
CA TRP A 37 9.82 14.76 12.07
C TRP A 37 11.12 15.01 12.85
N MET A 38 11.04 15.44 14.13
CA MET A 38 12.07 15.35 15.19
C MET A 38 11.59 16.00 16.55
N GLU A 39 11.88 15.44 17.76
CA GLU A 39 11.28 15.78 19.11
C GLU A 39 12.19 15.87 20.42
N ASN A 40 13.41 15.29 20.59
CA ASN A 40 14.41 15.54 21.70
C ASN A 40 15.58 16.58 21.46
N ASP A 41 16.12 17.26 22.48
CA ASP A 41 17.08 18.39 22.34
C ASP A 41 18.50 18.12 21.77
N LYS A 42 18.81 16.89 21.30
CA LYS A 42 20.17 16.47 20.86
C LYS A 42 20.14 15.58 19.62
N PHE A 43 21.24 15.57 18.86
CA PHE A 43 21.45 14.63 17.76
C PHE A 43 21.69 13.21 18.28
N GLU A 44 20.67 12.37 18.20
CA GLU A 44 20.77 10.92 18.43
C GLU A 44 20.67 10.15 17.11
N GLN A 45 21.35 9.00 17.01
CA GLN A 45 21.26 8.15 15.83
C GLN A 45 19.89 7.47 15.76
N ALA A 46 18.98 8.01 14.96
CA ALA A 46 17.64 7.43 14.83
C ALA A 46 17.64 6.05 14.16
N MET A 47 18.59 5.80 13.25
CA MET A 47 18.60 4.62 12.39
C MET A 47 20.04 4.12 12.15
N ASN A 48 20.22 2.80 12.23
CA ASN A 48 21.48 2.13 11.89
C ASN A 48 21.37 1.53 10.48
N LEU A 49 22.37 1.78 9.62
CA LEU A 49 22.53 1.05 8.36
C LEU A 49 22.92 -0.39 8.72
N MET A 50 22.03 -1.34 8.45
CA MET A 50 22.26 -2.76 8.78
C MET A 50 22.84 -3.53 7.59
N PHE A 51 22.54 -3.09 6.36
CA PHE A 51 22.90 -3.78 5.13
C PHE A 51 22.86 -2.82 3.94
N GLU A 52 23.88 -2.89 3.08
CA GLU A 52 23.92 -2.21 1.78
C GLU A 52 24.28 -3.24 0.70
N TRP A 53 23.50 -3.29 -0.37
CA TRP A 53 23.75 -4.13 -1.53
C TRP A 53 23.67 -3.29 -2.81
N ARG A 54 24.55 -3.55 -3.77
CA ARG A 54 24.68 -2.77 -5.01
C ARG A 54 24.48 -3.67 -6.22
N ALA A 55 23.48 -3.35 -7.03
CA ALA A 55 23.20 -4.12 -8.23
C ALA A 55 24.37 -4.04 -9.23
N THR A 56 25.04 -2.89 -9.30
CA THR A 56 26.20 -2.62 -10.19
C THR A 56 27.38 -3.55 -9.97
N ASP A 57 27.50 -4.11 -8.78
CA ASP A 57 28.67 -4.87 -8.34
C ASP A 57 28.47 -6.38 -8.55
N ARG A 58 27.22 -6.80 -8.82
CA ARG A 58 26.78 -8.21 -8.86
C ARG A 58 25.99 -8.60 -10.11
N ILE A 59 25.40 -7.64 -10.84
CA ILE A 59 24.57 -7.83 -12.04
C ILE A 59 25.26 -7.17 -13.23
N ARG A 60 25.33 -7.86 -14.37
CA ARG A 60 25.92 -7.29 -15.60
C ARG A 60 24.85 -6.54 -16.39
N MET A 61 25.23 -5.45 -17.05
CA MET A 61 24.34 -4.72 -17.97
C MET A 61 23.79 -5.61 -19.11
N SER A 62 24.50 -6.68 -19.47
CA SER A 62 24.07 -7.68 -20.45
C SER A 62 22.92 -8.59 -19.98
N ASP A 63 22.68 -8.68 -18.67
CA ASP A 63 21.62 -9.51 -18.08
C ASP A 63 20.22 -8.87 -18.24
N VAL A 64 20.19 -7.58 -18.60
CA VAL A 64 19.01 -6.70 -18.67
C VAL A 64 18.32 -6.79 -20.05
N PHE A 65 17.00 -6.58 -20.08
CA PHE A 65 16.17 -6.54 -21.30
C PHE A 65 15.77 -5.13 -21.74
N SER A 66 15.79 -4.12 -20.86
CA SER A 66 15.66 -2.72 -21.26
C SER A 66 16.94 -2.20 -21.95
N SER A 67 16.85 -1.08 -22.66
CA SER A 67 17.98 -0.42 -23.34
C SER A 67 18.05 1.07 -22.96
N PRO A 68 19.24 1.70 -22.98
CA PRO A 68 19.41 3.10 -22.58
C PRO A 68 18.59 4.08 -23.45
N SER A 69 17.65 4.79 -22.84
CA SER A 69 16.59 5.54 -23.53
C SER A 69 16.42 6.96 -22.98
N ARG A 70 15.60 7.81 -23.63
CA ARG A 70 15.24 9.13 -23.07
C ARG A 70 14.44 9.05 -21.76
N LYS A 71 13.73 7.94 -21.53
CA LYS A 71 12.91 7.66 -20.35
C LYS A 71 13.75 7.12 -19.19
N ASP A 72 14.68 6.23 -19.53
CA ASP A 72 15.43 5.41 -18.57
C ASP A 72 16.90 5.89 -18.41
N GLY A 73 17.31 6.92 -19.16
CA GLY A 73 18.66 7.46 -19.23
C GLY A 73 19.55 6.75 -20.26
N HIS A 74 20.41 7.49 -20.96
CA HIS A 74 21.35 6.92 -21.94
C HIS A 74 22.69 6.47 -21.35
N GLY A 75 22.92 6.64 -20.04
CA GLY A 75 24.14 6.25 -19.34
C GLY A 75 25.32 7.21 -19.51
N LYS A 76 25.17 8.34 -20.21
CA LYS A 76 26.27 9.21 -20.64
C LYS A 76 26.76 10.19 -19.57
N SER A 77 26.02 10.38 -18.47
CA SER A 77 26.48 11.25 -17.37
C SER A 77 25.80 10.92 -16.02
N LYS A 78 26.21 11.59 -14.94
CA LYS A 78 25.50 11.52 -13.64
C LYS A 78 24.06 12.08 -13.71
N LYS A 79 23.74 12.96 -14.66
CA LYS A 79 22.38 13.50 -14.89
C LYS A 79 21.57 12.69 -15.91
N ASP A 80 22.22 11.78 -16.62
CA ASP A 80 21.70 10.96 -17.71
C ASP A 80 22.23 9.53 -17.50
N ALA A 81 21.93 8.95 -16.34
CA ALA A 81 22.39 7.63 -15.95
C ALA A 81 21.32 6.60 -16.29
N PHE A 82 21.72 5.45 -16.84
CA PHE A 82 20.80 4.40 -17.21
C PHE A 82 20.29 3.64 -15.97
N ASP A 83 18.97 3.67 -15.75
CA ASP A 83 18.28 2.76 -14.85
C ASP A 83 18.19 1.38 -15.50
N PHE A 84 19.22 0.57 -15.24
CA PHE A 84 19.35 -0.78 -15.80
C PHE A 84 18.60 -1.85 -15.00
N PHE A 85 18.32 -1.60 -13.71
CA PHE A 85 17.84 -2.63 -12.77
C PHE A 85 16.37 -2.42 -12.40
N HIS A 86 15.95 -1.16 -12.23
CA HIS A 86 14.59 -0.74 -11.90
C HIS A 86 13.95 -1.58 -10.78
N VAL A 87 14.58 -1.52 -9.60
CA VAL A 87 14.04 -2.15 -8.39
C VAL A 87 12.71 -1.52 -8.02
N ASN A 88 11.67 -2.33 -7.81
CA ASN A 88 10.35 -1.85 -7.40
C ASN A 88 9.80 -2.51 -6.13
N SER A 89 10.37 -3.62 -5.69
CA SER A 89 10.01 -4.31 -4.45
C SER A 89 11.20 -5.07 -3.89
N VAL A 90 11.27 -5.11 -2.57
CA VAL A 90 12.16 -5.95 -1.78
C VAL A 90 11.33 -6.51 -0.62
N ASP A 91 11.53 -7.77 -0.29
CA ASP A 91 10.89 -8.44 0.84
C ASP A 91 11.86 -9.43 1.50
N LYS A 92 11.50 -9.96 2.67
CA LYS A 92 12.37 -10.80 3.49
C LYS A 92 11.83 -12.23 3.59
N THR A 93 12.71 -13.20 3.35
CA THR A 93 12.44 -14.64 3.49
C THR A 93 12.50 -15.10 4.95
N ASP A 94 12.04 -16.32 5.21
CA ASP A 94 12.04 -16.92 6.55
C ASP A 94 13.46 -17.14 7.12
N THR A 95 14.47 -17.34 6.26
CA THR A 95 15.89 -17.41 6.67
C THR A 95 16.48 -16.05 7.04
N GLY A 96 15.79 -14.97 6.69
CA GLY A 96 16.22 -13.59 6.84
C GLY A 96 16.91 -12.99 5.61
N ASP A 97 17.05 -13.75 4.53
CA ASP A 97 17.61 -13.31 3.25
C ASP A 97 16.58 -12.50 2.43
N TYR A 98 17.02 -11.71 1.46
CA TYR A 98 16.15 -10.73 0.78
C TYR A 98 15.83 -11.13 -0.65
N ILE A 99 14.55 -11.12 -1.03
CA ILE A 99 14.11 -11.22 -2.43
C ILE A 99 13.88 -9.82 -3.00
N ILE A 100 14.34 -9.59 -4.23
CA ILE A 100 14.30 -8.29 -4.91
C ILE A 100 13.66 -8.47 -6.29
N SER A 101 12.65 -7.65 -6.60
CA SER A 101 12.08 -7.57 -7.95
C SER A 101 12.92 -6.65 -8.85
N ALA A 102 13.59 -7.24 -9.84
CA ALA A 102 14.35 -6.53 -10.85
C ALA A 102 13.52 -6.45 -12.14
N ARG A 103 12.75 -5.37 -12.30
CA ARG A 103 11.75 -5.22 -13.38
C ARG A 103 12.38 -5.39 -14.77
N TYR A 104 13.55 -4.81 -14.97
CA TYR A 104 14.23 -4.77 -16.27
C TYR A 104 15.10 -6.01 -16.55
N MET A 105 15.30 -6.89 -15.58
CA MET A 105 15.83 -8.24 -15.79
C MET A 105 14.74 -9.30 -16.04
N HIS A 106 13.47 -8.94 -15.81
CA HIS A 106 12.32 -9.87 -15.81
C HIS A 106 12.57 -11.02 -14.82
N ALA A 107 13.09 -10.67 -13.64
CA ALA A 107 13.61 -11.63 -12.69
C ALA A 107 13.39 -11.20 -11.23
N ILE A 108 13.33 -12.20 -10.37
CA ILE A 108 13.43 -12.07 -8.92
C ILE A 108 14.81 -12.55 -8.50
N VAL A 109 15.56 -11.73 -7.78
CA VAL A 109 16.90 -12.05 -7.30
C VAL A 109 16.85 -12.21 -5.79
N CYS A 110 17.27 -13.36 -5.26
CA CYS A 110 17.46 -13.57 -3.83
C CYS A 110 18.92 -13.32 -3.44
N ILE A 111 19.13 -12.52 -2.40
CA ILE A 111 20.48 -12.15 -1.92
C ILE A 111 20.66 -12.50 -0.45
N SER A 112 21.85 -13.03 -0.15
CA SER A 112 22.32 -13.32 1.19
C SER A 112 22.32 -12.07 2.06
N SER A 113 21.56 -12.10 3.16
CA SER A 113 21.50 -11.06 4.18
C SER A 113 22.83 -10.87 4.94
N LYS A 114 23.75 -11.83 4.81
CA LYS A 114 25.03 -11.88 5.54
C LYS A 114 26.23 -11.48 4.67
N THR A 115 26.17 -11.74 3.36
CA THR A 115 27.31 -11.56 2.44
C THR A 115 26.99 -10.73 1.19
N GLY A 116 25.71 -10.51 0.89
CA GLY A 116 25.28 -9.81 -0.33
C GLY A 116 25.54 -10.58 -1.64
N ASP A 117 25.89 -11.87 -1.55
CA ASP A 117 25.95 -12.74 -2.72
C ASP A 117 24.54 -13.10 -3.20
N ILE A 118 24.38 -13.35 -4.49
CA ILE A 118 23.13 -13.85 -5.07
C ILE A 118 23.02 -15.34 -4.75
N LEU A 119 21.95 -15.73 -4.07
CA LEU A 119 21.68 -17.12 -3.71
C LEU A 119 20.97 -17.87 -4.84
N TRP A 120 20.04 -17.19 -5.51
CA TRP A 120 19.35 -17.67 -6.71
C TRP A 120 18.68 -16.51 -7.46
N GLN A 121 18.39 -16.73 -8.74
CA GLN A 121 17.55 -15.90 -9.59
C GLN A 121 16.39 -16.76 -10.13
N LEU A 122 15.16 -16.26 -10.04
CA LEU A 122 13.96 -16.82 -10.68
C LEU A 122 13.59 -15.94 -11.87
N GLY A 123 13.38 -16.53 -13.05
CA GLY A 123 13.09 -15.81 -14.30
C GLY A 123 14.31 -15.08 -14.90
N GLY A 124 14.12 -14.49 -16.08
CA GLY A 124 15.16 -13.76 -16.81
C GLY A 124 16.35 -14.63 -17.28
N LYS A 125 17.43 -13.98 -17.77
CA LYS A 125 18.52 -14.66 -18.51
C LYS A 125 19.39 -15.63 -17.71
N ASN A 126 19.37 -15.55 -16.39
CA ASN A 126 20.20 -16.38 -15.49
C ASN A 126 19.32 -17.17 -14.49
N ASN A 127 18.11 -17.56 -14.90
CA ASN A 127 17.17 -18.34 -14.10
C ASN A 127 17.80 -19.65 -13.56
N ASN A 128 17.60 -19.95 -12.28
CA ASN A 128 18.12 -21.15 -11.62
C ASN A 128 17.09 -22.28 -11.45
N PHE A 129 15.85 -22.11 -11.91
CA PHE A 129 14.75 -23.04 -11.68
C PHE A 129 14.28 -23.70 -12.98
N GLU A 130 13.94 -24.98 -12.93
CA GLU A 130 13.22 -25.66 -14.01
C GLU A 130 11.77 -25.16 -14.07
N ASP A 131 11.29 -24.77 -15.26
CA ASP A 131 9.91 -24.34 -15.43
C ASP A 131 9.03 -25.51 -15.88
N VAL A 132 8.09 -25.89 -15.02
CA VAL A 132 7.20 -27.04 -15.21
C VAL A 132 5.82 -26.64 -15.73
N ASN A 133 5.48 -25.35 -15.79
CA ASN A 133 4.12 -24.89 -16.12
C ASN A 133 4.00 -23.47 -16.71
N GLY A 134 5.11 -22.84 -17.12
CA GLY A 134 5.17 -21.47 -17.63
C GLY A 134 5.26 -20.40 -16.55
N ALA A 135 5.60 -20.75 -15.31
CA ALA A 135 5.65 -19.81 -14.19
C ALA A 135 6.87 -18.86 -14.22
N THR A 136 7.83 -19.04 -15.13
CA THR A 136 9.01 -18.18 -15.27
C THR A 136 8.90 -17.14 -16.39
N ASP A 137 7.84 -17.16 -17.20
CA ASP A 137 7.59 -16.26 -18.34
C ASP A 137 6.99 -14.89 -17.94
N PHE A 138 7.06 -14.52 -16.65
CA PHE A 138 6.62 -13.20 -16.18
C PHE A 138 7.57 -12.09 -16.67
N ALA A 139 7.05 -10.89 -16.94
CA ALA A 139 7.86 -9.79 -17.44
C ALA A 139 7.43 -8.43 -16.89
N TRP A 140 8.41 -7.55 -16.66
CA TRP A 140 8.22 -6.19 -16.15
C TRP A 140 7.48 -6.12 -14.78
N GLN A 141 7.55 -7.19 -14.02
CA GLN A 141 6.77 -7.52 -12.83
C GLN A 141 6.99 -6.57 -11.63
N HIS A 142 5.97 -6.41 -10.78
CA HIS A 142 5.98 -5.60 -9.57
C HIS A 142 5.53 -6.38 -8.32
N HIS A 143 5.80 -5.82 -7.14
CA HIS A 143 5.28 -6.28 -5.85
C HIS A 143 5.53 -7.77 -5.56
N VAL A 144 6.79 -8.17 -5.68
CA VAL A 144 7.26 -9.46 -5.19
C VAL A 144 7.21 -9.46 -3.66
N THR A 145 6.57 -10.47 -3.07
CA THR A 145 6.50 -10.67 -1.62
C THR A 145 6.58 -12.16 -1.24
N TRP A 146 7.26 -12.47 -0.14
CA TRP A 146 7.42 -13.83 0.38
C TRP A 146 6.17 -14.23 1.17
N GLN A 147 5.62 -15.41 0.89
CA GLN A 147 4.40 -15.91 1.55
C GLN A 147 4.68 -16.99 2.62
N GLY A 148 5.97 -17.29 2.88
CA GLY A 148 6.38 -18.47 3.64
C GLY A 148 6.45 -19.73 2.77
N ASN A 149 7.03 -20.82 3.31
CA ASN A 149 6.99 -22.16 2.70
C ASN A 149 7.41 -22.18 1.20
N ASN A 150 8.51 -21.53 0.86
CA ASN A 150 9.04 -21.38 -0.51
C ASN A 150 8.05 -20.76 -1.53
N THR A 151 6.96 -20.14 -1.07
CA THR A 151 5.93 -19.54 -1.91
C THR A 151 6.16 -18.04 -2.04
N ILE A 152 6.07 -17.51 -3.26
CA ILE A 152 6.21 -16.10 -3.60
C ILE A 152 4.93 -15.65 -4.30
N SER A 153 4.44 -14.45 -3.98
CA SER A 153 3.45 -13.76 -4.82
C SER A 153 4.09 -12.59 -5.55
N LEU A 154 3.70 -12.38 -6.81
CA LEU A 154 4.17 -11.30 -7.67
C LEU A 154 3.00 -10.78 -8.52
N PHE A 155 3.06 -9.51 -8.90
CA PHE A 155 2.15 -8.92 -9.88
C PHE A 155 2.86 -8.88 -11.24
N ASP A 156 2.50 -9.78 -12.15
CA ASP A 156 3.03 -9.76 -13.51
C ASP A 156 2.39 -8.63 -14.32
N ASN A 157 3.22 -7.84 -14.98
CA ASN A 157 2.78 -6.75 -15.84
C ASN A 157 2.71 -7.19 -17.31
N HIS A 158 3.57 -8.12 -17.72
CA HIS A 158 3.81 -8.63 -19.07
C HIS A 158 4.06 -7.59 -20.19
N ALA A 159 4.01 -6.29 -19.88
CA ALA A 159 4.01 -5.17 -20.80
C ALA A 159 4.74 -3.94 -20.20
N ASN A 160 5.27 -3.06 -21.06
CA ASN A 160 6.00 -1.86 -20.62
C ASN A 160 5.53 -0.52 -21.25
N ASN A 161 4.57 -0.59 -22.17
CA ASN A 161 3.92 0.52 -22.89
C ASN A 161 2.52 0.09 -23.39
N VAL A 162 1.62 1.02 -23.71
CA VAL A 162 0.22 0.68 -24.11
C VAL A 162 0.03 0.08 -25.51
N PHE A 163 1.07 -0.02 -26.35
CA PHE A 163 0.97 -0.70 -27.64
C PHE A 163 1.05 -2.22 -27.51
N HIS A 164 1.37 -2.75 -26.32
CA HIS A 164 1.08 -4.15 -25.99
C HIS A 164 -0.43 -4.35 -25.85
N SER A 165 -0.97 -5.40 -26.49
CA SER A 165 -2.34 -5.84 -26.22
C SER A 165 -2.54 -6.11 -24.71
N PRO A 166 -3.75 -5.87 -24.15
CA PRO A 166 -4.08 -6.33 -22.81
C PRO A 166 -3.71 -7.81 -22.65
N SER A 167 -2.91 -8.11 -21.62
CA SER A 167 -2.24 -9.40 -21.53
C SER A 167 -3.26 -10.54 -21.47
N LYS A 168 -2.99 -11.65 -22.18
CA LYS A 168 -3.84 -12.86 -22.19
C LYS A 168 -4.05 -13.47 -20.79
N HIS A 169 -3.25 -13.03 -19.82
CA HIS A 169 -3.15 -13.50 -18.44
C HIS A 169 -4.01 -12.66 -17.48
N SER A 170 -4.42 -11.44 -17.88
CA SER A 170 -5.34 -10.59 -17.12
C SER A 170 -6.78 -11.06 -17.31
N LYS A 171 -7.36 -11.78 -16.31
CA LYS A 171 -8.76 -12.27 -16.34
C LYS A 171 -9.77 -11.16 -16.69
N ASP A 172 -9.55 -9.97 -16.14
CA ASP A 172 -10.39 -8.79 -16.34
C ASP A 172 -10.00 -7.95 -17.57
N LYS A 173 -9.01 -8.38 -18.36
CA LYS A 173 -8.45 -7.69 -19.54
C LYS A 173 -7.97 -6.26 -19.27
N ILE A 174 -7.68 -5.92 -18.02
CA ILE A 174 -7.07 -4.64 -17.65
C ILE A 174 -5.59 -4.70 -18.06
N LEU A 175 -5.15 -3.72 -18.85
CA LEU A 175 -3.74 -3.52 -19.21
C LEU A 175 -3.02 -2.70 -18.12
N ASN A 176 -1.86 -3.17 -17.67
CA ASN A 176 -1.09 -2.55 -16.59
C ASN A 176 0.43 -2.57 -16.89
N VAL A 177 0.88 -1.58 -17.66
CA VAL A 177 2.25 -1.42 -18.18
C VAL A 177 3.30 -1.07 -17.11
N SER A 178 2.87 -0.68 -15.90
CA SER A 178 3.77 -0.37 -14.78
C SER A 178 3.01 -0.33 -13.44
N GLN A 179 3.76 -0.45 -12.34
CA GLN A 179 3.22 -0.38 -10.98
C GLN A 179 2.26 -1.56 -10.71
N GLY A 180 1.56 -1.52 -9.57
CA GLY A 180 0.58 -2.52 -9.18
C GLY A 180 1.05 -3.44 -8.05
N SER A 181 0.10 -4.25 -7.56
CA SER A 181 0.28 -5.12 -6.41
C SER A 181 -0.74 -6.25 -6.39
N VAL A 182 -0.26 -7.47 -6.13
CA VAL A 182 -1.07 -8.57 -5.58
C VAL A 182 -0.88 -8.61 -4.05
N GLN A 183 -1.94 -8.86 -3.30
CA GLN A 183 -1.88 -9.17 -1.87
C GLN A 183 -2.77 -10.39 -1.59
N MET A 184 -2.19 -11.46 -1.07
CA MET A 184 -2.94 -12.53 -0.40
C MET A 184 -3.46 -12.01 0.95
N ILE A 185 -4.71 -12.33 1.28
CA ILE A 185 -5.37 -11.95 2.54
C ILE A 185 -5.42 -13.21 3.43
N PRO A 186 -4.53 -13.37 4.43
CA PRO A 186 -4.40 -14.62 5.18
C PRO A 186 -5.68 -15.04 5.92
N GLU A 187 -6.51 -14.09 6.32
CA GLU A 187 -7.72 -14.31 7.11
C GLU A 187 -8.88 -14.92 6.31
N SER A 188 -8.83 -14.89 4.97
CA SER A 188 -9.89 -15.41 4.09
C SER A 188 -9.42 -16.18 2.85
N GLY A 189 -8.12 -16.16 2.54
CA GLY A 189 -7.58 -16.68 1.28
C GLY A 189 -7.93 -15.83 0.05
N ASN A 190 -8.57 -14.68 0.21
CA ASN A 190 -8.87 -13.75 -0.87
C ASN A 190 -7.58 -13.16 -1.47
N VAL A 191 -7.67 -12.72 -2.73
CA VAL A 191 -6.58 -12.07 -3.46
C VAL A 191 -7.01 -10.65 -3.84
N LEU A 192 -6.35 -9.65 -3.26
CA LEU A 192 -6.53 -8.25 -3.66
C LEU A 192 -5.51 -7.88 -4.74
N VAL A 193 -5.99 -7.31 -5.84
CA VAL A 193 -5.16 -6.88 -6.98
C VAL A 193 -5.39 -5.40 -7.25
N GLY A 194 -4.34 -4.59 -7.15
CA GLY A 194 -4.33 -3.19 -7.55
C GLY A 194 -3.60 -3.03 -8.88
N PHE A 195 -4.27 -2.50 -9.91
CA PHE A 195 -3.81 -2.54 -11.31
C PHE A 195 -2.85 -1.40 -11.70
N GLY A 196 -2.09 -0.87 -10.73
CA GLY A 196 -0.99 0.06 -10.96
C GLY A 196 -1.41 1.33 -11.71
N ASN A 197 -0.80 1.57 -12.88
CA ASN A 197 -1.14 2.71 -13.73
C ASN A 197 -2.62 2.83 -14.12
N SER A 198 -3.41 1.77 -13.93
CA SER A 198 -4.87 1.76 -14.14
C SER A 198 -5.57 2.02 -12.79
N PRO A 199 -6.42 3.07 -12.66
CA PRO A 199 -7.03 3.53 -11.41
C PRO A 199 -8.18 2.64 -10.91
N THR A 200 -7.87 1.37 -10.68
CA THR A 200 -8.81 0.32 -10.28
C THR A 200 -8.14 -0.74 -9.40
N PHE A 201 -8.95 -1.38 -8.55
CA PHE A 201 -8.59 -2.59 -7.84
C PHE A 201 -9.74 -3.59 -7.85
N VAL A 202 -9.38 -4.86 -7.70
CA VAL A 202 -10.32 -5.98 -7.62
C VAL A 202 -9.92 -6.89 -6.48
N GLU A 203 -10.87 -7.27 -5.63
CA GLU A 203 -10.72 -8.36 -4.67
C GLU A 203 -11.40 -9.61 -5.23
N TYR A 204 -10.64 -10.69 -5.35
CA TYR A 204 -11.12 -12.00 -5.77
C TYR A 204 -11.19 -12.96 -4.56
N SER A 205 -12.08 -13.94 -4.62
CA SER A 205 -12.01 -15.13 -3.77
C SER A 205 -10.82 -16.03 -4.15
N ALA A 206 -10.51 -17.02 -3.30
CA ALA A 206 -9.46 -18.00 -3.57
C ALA A 206 -9.67 -18.81 -4.88
N ASP A 207 -10.93 -19.08 -5.27
CA ASP A 207 -11.28 -19.69 -6.55
C ASP A 207 -11.38 -18.68 -7.72
N GLY A 208 -11.07 -17.41 -7.46
CA GLY A 208 -10.88 -16.38 -8.48
C GLY A 208 -12.17 -15.77 -9.04
N LYS A 209 -13.26 -15.76 -8.27
CA LYS A 209 -14.48 -14.98 -8.54
C LYS A 209 -14.30 -13.55 -8.04
N VAL A 210 -14.83 -12.56 -8.74
CA VAL A 210 -14.83 -11.15 -8.29
C VAL A 210 -15.76 -10.99 -7.09
N LEU A 211 -15.23 -10.50 -5.97
CA LEU A 211 -15.98 -10.14 -4.76
C LEU A 211 -16.25 -8.63 -4.69
N CYS A 212 -15.27 -7.82 -5.11
CA CYS A 212 -15.38 -6.37 -5.19
C CYS A 212 -14.53 -5.85 -6.35
N LYS A 213 -15.06 -4.91 -7.13
CA LYS A 213 -14.33 -4.20 -8.19
C LYS A 213 -14.62 -2.71 -8.09
N ALA A 214 -13.59 -1.90 -7.96
CA ALA A 214 -13.70 -0.47 -7.78
C ALA A 214 -12.85 0.28 -8.81
N HIS A 215 -13.39 1.39 -9.32
CA HIS A 215 -12.66 2.35 -10.14
C HIS A 215 -12.74 3.72 -9.45
N PHE A 216 -11.61 4.42 -9.33
CA PHE A 216 -11.54 5.74 -8.68
C PHE A 216 -11.15 6.87 -9.65
N ALA A 217 -11.18 6.59 -10.95
CA ALA A 217 -11.27 7.57 -12.03
C ALA A 217 -11.99 6.95 -13.26
N PRO A 218 -12.50 7.75 -14.20
CA PRO A 218 -13.23 7.26 -15.38
C PRO A 218 -12.42 6.32 -16.27
N HIS A 219 -13.07 5.22 -16.69
CA HIS A 219 -12.50 4.14 -17.51
C HIS A 219 -11.87 4.64 -18.82
N LEU A 220 -12.56 5.54 -19.53
CA LEU A 220 -12.16 6.10 -20.83
C LEU A 220 -10.79 6.80 -20.82
N LEU A 221 -10.35 7.31 -19.67
CA LEU A 221 -9.13 8.12 -19.55
C LEU A 221 -7.82 7.32 -19.44
N TYR A 222 -7.88 5.99 -19.31
CA TYR A 222 -6.66 5.17 -19.17
C TYR A 222 -6.46 4.12 -20.27
N GLU A 223 -7.49 3.68 -20.98
CA GLU A 223 -7.31 2.75 -22.12
C GLU A 223 -6.85 3.46 -23.39
N ILE A 224 -7.20 4.75 -23.55
CA ILE A 224 -6.92 5.54 -24.75
C ILE A 224 -5.68 6.44 -24.56
N ILE A 225 -5.28 6.75 -23.31
CA ILE A 225 -4.27 7.77 -23.01
C ILE A 225 -3.38 7.36 -21.82
N GLU A 226 -2.06 7.21 -22.03
CA GLU A 226 -1.09 6.96 -20.93
C GLU A 226 -1.03 8.11 -19.90
N PHE A 227 -1.55 9.29 -20.25
CA PHE A 227 -1.69 10.47 -19.40
C PHE A 227 -2.92 10.44 -18.48
N GLY A 228 -3.47 9.27 -18.15
CA GLY A 228 -4.45 9.14 -17.06
C GLY A 228 -3.95 9.84 -15.78
N PHE A 229 -4.56 10.97 -15.41
CA PHE A 229 -4.11 11.85 -14.32
C PHE A 229 -4.15 11.18 -12.93
N VAL A 230 -4.88 10.08 -12.82
CA VAL A 230 -5.09 9.31 -11.58
C VAL A 230 -4.56 7.90 -11.81
N LYS A 231 -3.63 7.46 -10.96
CA LYS A 231 -2.96 6.15 -11.01
C LYS A 231 -2.84 5.58 -9.60
N SER A 232 -2.81 4.25 -9.47
CA SER A 232 -2.45 3.58 -8.22
C SER A 232 -0.97 3.21 -8.24
N TYR A 233 -0.21 3.42 -7.17
CA TYR A 233 1.08 2.73 -7.08
C TYR A 233 0.88 1.27 -6.64
N ARG A 234 0.13 1.09 -5.55
CA ARG A 234 -0.30 -0.19 -4.95
C ARG A 234 -1.61 0.01 -4.21
N VAL A 235 -2.33 -1.08 -3.98
CA VAL A 235 -3.50 -1.14 -3.10
C VAL A 235 -3.29 -2.24 -2.06
N PHE A 236 -3.60 -1.94 -0.81
CA PHE A 236 -3.44 -2.84 0.33
C PHE A 236 -4.72 -2.89 1.16
N LYS A 237 -5.03 -4.07 1.71
CA LYS A 237 -6.10 -4.27 2.69
C LYS A 237 -5.47 -4.83 3.96
N LYS A 238 -5.62 -4.11 5.06
CA LYS A 238 -5.10 -4.47 6.39
C LYS A 238 -6.14 -4.14 7.46
N PRO A 239 -6.18 -4.87 8.58
CA PRO A 239 -6.84 -4.39 9.79
C PRO A 239 -6.28 -3.03 10.19
N TRP A 240 -7.14 -2.08 10.56
CA TRP A 240 -6.73 -0.80 11.11
C TRP A 240 -7.64 -0.41 12.26
N VAL A 241 -7.07 0.22 13.30
CA VAL A 241 -7.82 0.75 14.44
C VAL A 241 -7.75 2.28 14.36
N GLY A 242 -8.89 2.89 14.08
CA GLY A 242 -9.07 4.33 13.99
C GLY A 242 -9.81 4.86 15.21
N ARG A 243 -9.17 5.81 15.90
CA ARG A 243 -9.68 6.52 17.08
C ARG A 243 -9.55 8.03 16.85
N PRO A 244 -10.51 8.65 16.14
CA PRO A 244 -10.45 10.07 15.78
C PRO A 244 -10.58 10.97 17.02
N LYS A 245 -10.00 12.17 16.94
CA LYS A 245 -10.06 13.18 18.02
C LYS A 245 -11.35 14.03 17.99
N THR A 246 -12.15 13.92 16.93
CA THR A 246 -13.47 14.57 16.83
C THR A 246 -14.53 13.72 17.51
N ILE A 247 -15.65 14.33 17.90
CA ILE A 247 -16.90 13.61 18.23
C ILE A 247 -17.60 13.12 16.95
N PRO A 248 -18.64 12.26 17.04
CA PRO A 248 -19.55 11.98 15.91
C PRO A 248 -20.21 13.25 15.36
N ASP A 249 -20.49 13.27 14.07
CA ASP A 249 -21.42 14.26 13.48
C ASP A 249 -22.86 13.72 13.60
N VAL A 250 -23.79 14.57 14.01
CA VAL A 250 -25.18 14.22 14.32
C VAL A 250 -26.11 15.25 13.70
N LYS A 251 -26.93 14.83 12.73
CA LYS A 251 -27.85 15.71 12.00
C LYS A 251 -29.31 15.30 12.19
N VAL A 252 -30.11 16.19 12.77
CA VAL A 252 -31.58 16.07 12.76
C VAL A 252 -32.12 16.65 11.44
N LYS A 253 -32.98 15.90 10.74
CA LYS A 253 -33.67 16.33 9.53
C LYS A 253 -35.07 15.71 9.46
N GLY A 254 -36.11 16.53 9.62
CA GLY A 254 -37.48 16.04 9.78
C GLY A 254 -37.61 15.15 11.02
N ARG A 255 -38.31 14.02 10.91
CA ARG A 255 -38.43 13.01 11.99
C ARG A 255 -37.28 11.99 12.03
N LYS A 256 -36.09 12.35 11.56
CA LYS A 256 -34.90 11.46 11.59
C LYS A 256 -33.69 12.13 12.23
N VAL A 257 -32.90 11.32 12.93
CA VAL A 257 -31.55 11.67 13.41
C VAL A 257 -30.56 10.80 12.64
N TYR A 258 -29.63 11.42 11.95
CA TYR A 258 -28.53 10.78 11.24
C TYR A 258 -27.26 10.91 12.09
N VAL A 259 -26.45 9.87 12.17
CA VAL A 259 -25.13 9.89 12.82
C VAL A 259 -24.08 9.24 11.93
N SER A 260 -22.91 9.88 11.83
CA SER A 260 -21.72 9.29 11.23
C SER A 260 -20.47 9.71 12.01
N TRP A 261 -19.40 8.90 11.95
CA TRP A 261 -18.14 9.25 12.60
C TRP A 261 -16.97 8.71 11.77
N ASN A 262 -16.51 9.54 10.83
CA ASN A 262 -15.40 9.20 9.97
C ASN A 262 -14.14 8.91 10.80
N GLY A 263 -13.41 7.86 10.43
CA GLY A 263 -12.21 7.42 11.15
C GLY A 263 -12.45 6.53 12.38
N ALA A 264 -13.65 6.45 12.95
CA ALA A 264 -13.90 5.63 14.15
C ALA A 264 -14.17 4.17 13.78
N THR A 265 -13.20 3.26 13.98
CA THR A 265 -13.37 1.82 13.67
C THR A 265 -13.99 1.05 14.81
N GLU A 266 -13.61 1.36 16.06
CA GLU A 266 -13.99 0.62 17.27
C GLU A 266 -15.51 0.62 17.53
N VAL A 267 -16.23 1.57 16.92
CA VAL A 267 -17.68 1.73 17.12
C VAL A 267 -18.46 0.62 16.43
N THR A 268 -19.11 -0.24 17.22
CA THR A 268 -19.94 -1.35 16.72
C THR A 268 -21.42 -0.98 16.62
N GLY A 269 -21.86 0.07 17.31
CA GLY A 269 -23.25 0.48 17.35
C GLY A 269 -23.47 1.90 17.86
N TRP A 270 -24.72 2.32 17.81
CA TRP A 270 -25.21 3.63 18.17
C TRP A 270 -26.43 3.50 19.06
N ARG A 271 -26.56 4.40 20.04
CA ARG A 271 -27.72 4.49 20.92
C ARG A 271 -28.35 5.87 20.85
N LEU A 272 -29.63 5.95 20.50
CA LEU A 272 -30.41 7.19 20.55
C LEU A 272 -31.04 7.32 21.95
N GLU A 273 -30.63 8.36 22.66
CA GLU A 273 -31.15 8.72 23.97
C GLU A 273 -31.85 10.09 23.90
N THR A 274 -32.96 10.23 24.62
CA THR A 274 -33.87 11.38 24.46
C THR A 274 -34.38 11.90 25.81
N THR A 275 -34.72 13.18 25.85
CA THR A 275 -35.29 13.82 27.04
C THR A 275 -36.20 15.00 26.69
N ARG A 276 -36.87 15.55 27.71
CA ARG A 276 -37.78 16.71 27.63
C ARG A 276 -37.21 17.97 28.27
N ALA A 277 -36.20 17.87 29.13
CA ALA A 277 -35.54 18.98 29.81
C ALA A 277 -34.28 19.43 29.06
N LEU A 278 -34.01 20.74 29.05
CA LEU A 278 -32.86 21.34 28.36
C LEU A 278 -31.52 21.01 29.05
N GLU A 279 -31.53 21.00 30.38
CA GLU A 279 -30.35 20.78 31.24
C GLU A 279 -30.42 19.42 31.95
N ALA A 280 -30.94 18.40 31.25
CA ALA A 280 -31.05 17.04 31.75
C ALA A 280 -29.67 16.43 32.07
N LYS A 281 -29.55 15.78 33.21
CA LYS A 281 -28.37 14.99 33.61
C LYS A 281 -28.37 13.62 32.90
N ASP A 282 -27.24 12.93 32.90
CA ASP A 282 -27.08 11.67 32.16
C ASP A 282 -28.13 10.58 32.46
N HIS A 283 -28.61 10.51 33.71
CA HIS A 283 -29.63 9.55 34.13
C HIS A 283 -31.07 9.96 33.74
N GLU A 284 -31.29 11.18 33.26
CA GLU A 284 -32.58 11.69 32.78
C GLU A 284 -32.76 11.49 31.26
N PHE A 285 -31.74 10.97 30.57
CA PHE A 285 -31.78 10.59 29.16
C PHE A 285 -32.28 9.15 29.01
N ALA A 286 -33.49 8.99 28.49
CA ALA A 286 -34.06 7.67 28.21
C ALA A 286 -33.56 7.14 26.87
N THR A 287 -32.94 5.96 26.86
CA THR A 287 -32.67 5.19 25.64
C THR A 287 -33.99 4.86 24.94
N THR A 288 -34.10 5.18 23.65
CA THR A 288 -35.30 4.88 22.84
C THR A 288 -35.05 3.85 21.76
N GLN A 289 -33.85 3.83 21.18
CA GLN A 289 -33.39 2.90 20.14
C GLN A 289 -31.91 2.62 20.34
N ALA A 290 -31.49 1.38 20.06
CA ALA A 290 -30.10 1.00 19.86
C ALA A 290 -30.01 0.28 18.50
N LEU A 291 -29.01 0.63 17.70
CA LEU A 291 -28.79 0.07 16.36
C LEU A 291 -27.32 -0.34 16.20
N LYS A 292 -27.08 -1.51 15.60
CA LYS A 292 -25.73 -1.89 15.17
C LYS A 292 -25.29 -0.98 14.03
N ARG A 293 -24.00 -0.64 13.96
CA ARG A 293 -23.42 0.03 12.80
C ARG A 293 -23.09 -1.00 11.72
N ASP A 294 -23.75 -0.86 10.57
CA ASP A 294 -23.62 -1.67 9.37
C ASP A 294 -23.04 -0.89 8.16
N GLY A 295 -23.01 0.45 8.24
CA GLY A 295 -22.43 1.34 7.24
C GLY A 295 -21.75 2.58 7.81
N PHE A 296 -21.50 3.57 6.95
CA PHE A 296 -20.87 4.84 7.33
C PHE A 296 -21.78 5.75 8.18
N GLU A 297 -23.05 5.83 7.80
CA GLU A 297 -24.09 6.64 8.45
C GLU A 297 -25.23 5.73 8.92
N THR A 298 -25.77 6.00 10.11
CA THR A 298 -26.93 5.30 10.67
C THR A 298 -28.06 6.31 10.90
N SER A 299 -29.30 5.98 10.51
CA SER A 299 -30.47 6.85 10.70
C SER A 299 -31.48 6.27 11.69
N PHE A 300 -31.73 6.97 12.79
CA PHE A 300 -32.83 6.72 13.71
C PHE A 300 -34.09 7.49 13.31
N ALA A 301 -35.26 7.01 13.72
CA ALA A 301 -36.52 7.73 13.60
C ALA A 301 -36.98 8.28 14.97
N LEU A 302 -37.64 9.44 14.96
CA LEU A 302 -38.14 10.12 16.17
C LEU A 302 -39.64 9.84 16.35
N TYR A 303 -40.04 9.39 17.53
CA TYR A 303 -41.31 8.67 17.79
C TYR A 303 -42.15 9.27 18.94
N LYS A 304 -41.92 10.52 19.32
CA LYS A 304 -42.76 11.32 20.24
C LYS A 304 -42.69 12.80 19.87
N ASN A 305 -43.10 13.66 20.81
CA ASN A 305 -42.61 15.04 20.93
C ASN A 305 -41.30 15.02 21.75
N GLU A 306 -40.26 14.36 21.25
CA GLU A 306 -38.91 14.46 21.84
C GLU A 306 -38.38 15.89 21.63
N LYS A 307 -37.89 16.56 22.69
CA LYS A 307 -37.33 17.92 22.57
C LYS A 307 -35.82 17.92 22.38
N TYR A 308 -35.12 17.05 23.10
CA TYR A 308 -33.67 16.96 23.10
C TYR A 308 -33.25 15.51 22.87
N VAL A 309 -32.22 15.35 22.05
CA VAL A 309 -31.70 14.06 21.60
C VAL A 309 -30.18 14.06 21.70
N ARG A 310 -29.60 12.92 22.04
CA ARG A 310 -28.16 12.67 21.94
C ARG A 310 -27.92 11.27 21.38
N ILE A 311 -26.74 11.08 20.80
CA ILE A 311 -26.28 9.77 20.33
C ILE A 311 -25.06 9.36 21.16
N ALA A 312 -25.12 8.16 21.75
CA ALA A 312 -23.93 7.50 22.30
C ALA A 312 -23.35 6.53 21.26
N ALA A 313 -22.03 6.50 21.15
CA ALA A 313 -21.28 5.48 20.41
C ALA A 313 -21.04 4.27 21.32
N LEU A 314 -21.07 3.05 20.77
CA LEU A 314 -20.81 1.80 21.50
C LEU A 314 -19.55 1.13 20.94
N ASP A 315 -18.59 0.77 21.80
CA ASP A 315 -17.37 0.03 21.44
C ASP A 315 -17.72 -1.46 21.12
N ALA A 316 -16.73 -2.32 20.94
CA ALA A 316 -16.91 -3.77 20.88
C ALA A 316 -16.87 -4.45 22.27
N ARG A 317 -16.66 -3.68 23.35
CA ARG A 317 -16.32 -4.16 24.70
C ARG A 317 -17.26 -3.72 25.82
N GLU A 318 -18.31 -2.94 25.52
CA GLU A 318 -19.29 -2.40 26.49
C GLU A 318 -20.73 -2.47 25.95
#